data_AF-A0A359EHN6-F1
#
_entry.id   AF-A0A359EHN6-F1
#
_cell.length_a   1.000
_cell.length_b   1.000
_cell.length_c   1.000
_cell.angle_alpha   90.00
_cell.angle_beta   90.00
_cell.angle_gamma   90.00
#
_symmetry.space_group_name_H-M   'P 1'
#
loop_
_entity.id
_entity.type
_entity.pdbx_description
1 polymer ?
#
loop_
_entity_poly.entity_id
_entity_poly.type
_entity_poly.pdbx_seq_one_letter_code
_entity_poly.pdbx_strand_id
1 'polypeptide(L)'
;GWHTLDHGANFYATNTYVDGQGRTILVGWVKAQGEGWAGCLSLPRLLELDAVENLRITPIPELEKLRGAHQHFERELAIMEDEVGTAPLFGKQVELKARFALYQAESLGFKLIDDEGEHLISFDFGTQTLQVFQERAQLQFVNVAEPLELHIFMDHSVIEVFINEREAFTAVFTPKLAETHALKISPFILRGQGQFTLDFWRLEDAPVAGSV
;
A
#
# COMPACT_ATOMS: atom_id res chain seq x y z
N GLY A 1 -12.61 12.00 18.34
CA GLY A 1 -13.29 11.93 17.03
C GLY A 1 -13.50 10.48 16.67
N TRP A 2 -14.11 10.19 15.52
CA TRP A 2 -14.13 8.83 14.96
C TRP A 2 -12.77 8.54 14.29
N HIS A 3 -12.31 7.29 14.36
CA HIS A 3 -11.11 6.81 13.64
C HIS A 3 -11.56 6.05 12.40
N THR A 4 -11.14 6.49 11.23
CA THR A 4 -11.44 5.79 9.97
C THR A 4 -10.52 4.57 9.81
N LEU A 5 -11.07 3.35 9.81
CA LEU A 5 -10.29 2.11 9.70
C LEU A 5 -9.73 1.87 8.29
N ASP A 6 -10.41 2.39 7.28
CA ASP A 6 -9.99 2.38 5.88
C ASP A 6 -10.64 3.57 5.17
N HIS A 7 -9.85 4.35 4.44
CA HIS A 7 -10.31 5.54 3.74
C HIS A 7 -10.86 5.27 2.34
N GLY A 8 -10.66 4.07 1.80
CA GLY A 8 -11.08 3.69 0.46
C GLY A 8 -12.55 3.31 0.38
N ALA A 9 -13.23 3.76 -0.69
CA ALA A 9 -14.66 3.52 -0.85
C ALA A 9 -15.02 2.05 -1.14
N ASN A 10 -14.04 1.23 -1.51
CA ASN A 10 -14.24 -0.19 -1.80
C ASN A 10 -14.30 -1.06 -0.54
N PHE A 11 -13.88 -0.59 0.63
CA PHE A 11 -13.79 -1.39 1.85
C PHE A 11 -14.98 -1.16 2.78
N TYR A 12 -15.69 -2.23 3.16
CA TYR A 12 -16.82 -2.14 4.10
C TYR A 12 -17.14 -3.47 4.79
N ALA A 13 -18.18 -3.47 5.64
CA ALA A 13 -18.68 -4.66 6.36
C ALA A 13 -17.57 -5.42 7.11
N THR A 14 -16.88 -4.72 7.99
CA THR A 14 -15.78 -5.28 8.76
C THR A 14 -16.25 -6.26 9.82
N ASN A 15 -15.50 -7.33 9.98
CA ASN A 15 -15.59 -8.25 11.10
C ASN A 15 -14.26 -8.26 11.85
N THR A 16 -14.33 -8.42 13.18
CA THR A 16 -13.15 -8.68 14.01
C THR A 16 -13.27 -10.04 14.66
N TYR A 17 -12.15 -10.71 14.87
CA TYR A 17 -12.05 -11.94 15.64
C TYR A 17 -10.76 -11.96 16.44
N VAL A 18 -10.75 -12.72 17.52
CA VAL A 18 -9.56 -12.96 18.33
C VAL A 18 -8.98 -14.31 17.92
N ASP A 19 -7.71 -14.34 17.54
CA ASP A 19 -7.06 -15.57 17.13
C ASP A 19 -6.57 -16.41 18.33
N GLY A 20 -5.95 -17.56 18.06
CA GLY A 20 -5.41 -18.45 19.10
C GLY A 20 -4.25 -17.85 19.92
N GLN A 21 -3.70 -16.72 19.50
CA GLN A 21 -2.64 -15.98 20.19
C GLN A 21 -3.18 -14.76 20.96
N GLY A 22 -4.50 -14.53 20.95
CA GLY A 22 -5.12 -13.38 21.60
C GLY A 22 -5.04 -12.07 20.80
N ARG A 23 -4.64 -12.13 19.52
CA ARG A 23 -4.55 -10.97 18.63
C ARG A 23 -5.93 -10.61 18.08
N THR A 24 -6.26 -9.31 18.03
CA THR A 24 -7.48 -8.84 17.35
C THR A 24 -7.20 -8.70 15.86
N ILE A 25 -7.84 -9.55 15.06
CA ILE A 25 -7.72 -9.54 13.61
C ILE A 25 -8.97 -8.93 13.00
N LEU A 26 -8.78 -7.97 12.11
CA LEU A 26 -9.83 -7.32 11.34
C LEU A 26 -9.76 -7.76 9.87
N VAL A 27 -10.92 -8.07 9.31
CA VAL A 27 -11.11 -8.30 7.87
C VAL A 27 -12.32 -7.50 7.40
N GLY A 28 -12.25 -6.94 6.20
CA GLY A 28 -13.38 -6.28 5.54
C GLY A 28 -13.69 -6.91 4.20
N TRP A 29 -14.87 -6.62 3.68
CA TRP A 29 -15.22 -6.93 2.31
C TRP A 29 -14.71 -5.83 1.38
N VAL A 30 -14.05 -6.24 0.30
CA VAL A 30 -13.59 -5.36 -0.78
C VAL A 30 -14.53 -5.50 -1.96
N LYS A 31 -15.18 -4.39 -2.31
CA LYS A 31 -16.02 -4.26 -3.50
C LYS A 31 -15.15 -4.22 -4.77
N ALA A 32 -14.66 -5.37 -5.17
CA ALA A 32 -13.98 -5.57 -6.45
C ALA A 32 -14.88 -6.32 -7.44
N GLN A 33 -14.52 -6.31 -8.71
CA GLN A 33 -15.20 -7.10 -9.73
C GLN A 33 -14.17 -7.58 -10.76
N GLY A 34 -14.29 -8.82 -11.19
CA GLY A 34 -13.53 -9.35 -12.31
C GLY A 34 -14.37 -10.33 -13.12
N GLU A 35 -13.72 -11.05 -14.04
CA GLU A 35 -14.41 -12.02 -14.88
C GLU A 35 -14.86 -13.22 -14.05
N GLY A 36 -16.17 -13.38 -13.87
CA GLY A 36 -16.77 -14.50 -13.15
C GLY A 36 -16.78 -14.39 -11.62
N TRP A 37 -16.32 -13.27 -11.04
CA TRP A 37 -16.34 -13.05 -9.59
C TRP A 37 -16.67 -11.60 -9.21
N ALA A 38 -17.22 -11.42 -8.00
CA ALA A 38 -17.61 -10.11 -7.48
C ALA A 38 -17.22 -10.01 -5.99
N GLY A 39 -16.13 -9.29 -5.75
CA GLY A 39 -15.55 -8.95 -4.46
C GLY A 39 -14.74 -10.06 -3.80
N CYS A 40 -13.94 -9.64 -2.84
CA CYS A 40 -13.03 -10.49 -2.07
C CYS A 40 -12.91 -9.96 -0.64
N LEU A 41 -12.21 -10.70 0.22
CA LEU A 41 -11.83 -10.18 1.53
C LEU A 41 -10.57 -9.32 1.40
N SER A 42 -10.49 -8.30 2.25
CA SER A 42 -9.23 -7.56 2.46
C SER A 42 -8.17 -8.49 3.03
N LEU A 43 -6.92 -8.04 2.99
CA LEU A 43 -5.89 -8.61 3.83
C LEU A 43 -6.34 -8.59 5.30
N PRO A 44 -6.04 -9.66 6.06
CA PRO A 44 -6.22 -9.65 7.49
C PRO A 44 -5.29 -8.62 8.13
N ARG A 45 -5.86 -7.77 8.97
CA ARG A 45 -5.18 -6.68 9.65
C ARG A 45 -5.11 -6.97 11.14
N LEU A 46 -3.94 -6.84 11.73
CA LEU A 46 -3.74 -6.82 13.15
C LEU A 46 -4.13 -5.44 13.71
N LEU A 47 -5.00 -5.43 14.71
CA LEU A 47 -5.36 -4.23 15.47
C LEU A 47 -4.69 -4.28 16.84
N GLU A 48 -3.88 -3.26 17.13
CA GLU A 48 -3.15 -3.12 18.38
C GLU A 48 -3.26 -1.70 18.93
N LEU A 49 -2.98 -1.53 20.22
CA LEU A 49 -2.74 -0.22 20.79
C LEU A 49 -1.24 -0.04 21.00
N ASP A 50 -0.70 1.11 20.62
CA ASP A 50 0.67 1.48 20.96
C ASP A 50 0.80 1.83 22.46
N ALA A 51 2.02 2.16 22.90
CA ALA A 51 2.32 2.45 24.30
C ALA A 51 1.58 3.68 24.88
N VAL A 52 0.98 4.52 24.03
CA VAL A 52 0.20 5.70 24.43
C VAL A 52 -1.26 5.58 23.99
N GLU A 53 -1.74 4.35 23.76
CA GLU A 53 -3.11 3.99 23.43
C GLU A 53 -3.64 4.49 22.07
N ASN A 54 -2.76 4.75 21.08
CA ASN A 54 -3.21 4.94 19.71
C ASN A 54 -3.46 3.61 19.01
N LEU A 55 -4.51 3.55 18.19
CA LEU A 55 -4.79 2.40 17.34
C LEU A 55 -3.71 2.26 16.25
N ARG A 56 -3.11 1.08 16.21
CA ARG A 56 -2.26 0.60 15.11
C ARG A 56 -3.03 -0.41 14.26
N ILE A 57 -2.90 -0.26 12.96
CA ILE A 57 -3.50 -1.10 11.92
C ILE A 57 -2.36 -1.58 11.02
N THR A 58 -2.02 -2.86 11.12
CA THR A 58 -0.94 -3.46 10.32
C THR A 58 -1.42 -4.72 9.60
N PRO A 59 -0.90 -5.07 8.43
CA PRO A 59 -1.08 -6.40 7.86
C PRO A 59 -0.52 -7.46 8.84
N ILE A 60 -1.16 -8.63 8.93
CA ILE A 60 -0.63 -9.70 9.81
C ILE A 60 0.76 -10.17 9.32
N PRO A 61 1.69 -10.52 10.23
CA PRO A 61 3.03 -10.98 9.86
C PRO A 61 3.03 -12.32 9.10
N GLU A 62 1.97 -13.12 9.17
CA GLU A 62 1.87 -14.36 8.41
C GLU A 62 1.87 -14.15 6.89
N LEU A 63 1.54 -12.94 6.41
CA LEU A 63 1.61 -12.59 4.98
C LEU A 63 3.04 -12.61 4.45
N GLU A 64 4.06 -12.50 5.31
CA GLU A 64 5.46 -12.62 4.91
C GLU A 64 5.79 -13.97 4.27
N LYS A 65 4.98 -15.01 4.54
CA LYS A 65 5.11 -16.33 3.90
C LYS A 65 4.82 -16.31 2.40
N LEU A 66 4.14 -15.28 1.91
CA LEU A 66 3.87 -15.10 0.49
C LEU A 66 5.03 -14.40 -0.24
N ARG A 67 6.04 -13.89 0.48
CA ARG A 67 7.16 -13.18 -0.17
C ARG A 67 8.01 -14.13 -1.00
N GLY A 68 8.10 -13.85 -2.29
CA GLY A 68 9.02 -14.48 -3.24
C GLY A 68 10.23 -13.57 -3.53
N ALA A 69 10.49 -13.33 -4.82
CA ALA A 69 11.65 -12.56 -5.26
C ALA A 69 11.69 -11.14 -4.65
N HIS A 70 12.82 -10.78 -4.05
CA HIS A 70 13.04 -9.53 -3.32
C HIS A 70 14.02 -8.60 -4.04
N GLN A 71 13.73 -7.30 -4.00
CA GLN A 71 14.62 -6.24 -4.42
C GLN A 71 14.64 -5.14 -3.35
N HIS A 72 15.82 -4.64 -3.01
CA HIS A 72 16.02 -3.57 -2.03
C HIS A 72 16.68 -2.36 -2.68
N PHE A 73 16.21 -1.16 -2.33
CA PHE A 73 16.74 0.11 -2.79
C PHE A 73 16.90 1.07 -1.63
N GLU A 74 18.03 1.77 -1.60
CA GLU A 74 18.31 2.87 -0.68
C GLU A 74 18.94 4.02 -1.46
N ARG A 75 18.46 5.24 -1.19
CA ARG A 75 18.89 6.47 -1.86
C ARG A 75 18.91 7.64 -0.88
N GLU A 76 19.97 8.43 -0.97
CA GLU A 76 20.03 9.78 -0.38
C GLU A 76 19.71 10.79 -1.48
N LEU A 77 18.76 11.69 -1.22
CA LEU A 77 18.21 12.63 -2.19
C LEU A 77 18.71 14.05 -1.85
N ALA A 78 19.38 14.69 -2.81
CA ALA A 78 20.04 15.99 -2.61
C ALA A 78 19.21 17.21 -3.09
N ILE A 79 17.90 17.06 -3.29
CA ILE A 79 16.98 17.96 -4.03
C ILE A 79 17.19 17.88 -5.56
N MET A 80 16.07 17.82 -6.30
CA MET A 80 15.94 17.86 -7.78
C MET A 80 15.78 16.51 -8.50
N GLU A 81 14.92 15.61 -8.02
CA GLU A 81 14.49 14.46 -8.81
C GLU A 81 12.97 14.46 -8.90
N ASP A 82 12.40 14.30 -10.09
CA ASP A 82 10.97 13.99 -10.25
C ASP A 82 10.74 12.47 -10.16
N GLU A 83 11.78 11.66 -10.43
CA GLU A 83 11.75 10.20 -10.41
C GLU A 83 12.96 9.66 -9.66
N VAL A 84 12.73 8.68 -8.79
CA VAL A 84 13.84 8.01 -8.10
C VAL A 84 14.41 6.95 -9.02
N GLY A 85 15.71 7.07 -9.34
CA GLY A 85 16.47 6.11 -10.16
C GLY A 85 16.56 4.71 -9.55
N THR A 86 15.45 3.97 -9.60
CA THR A 86 15.34 2.56 -9.28
C THR A 86 15.40 1.73 -10.55
N ALA A 87 15.88 0.49 -10.44
CA ALA A 87 15.67 -0.47 -11.53
C ALA A 87 14.16 -0.63 -11.73
N PRO A 88 13.67 -0.80 -12.97
CA PRO A 88 12.24 -0.87 -13.20
C PRO A 88 11.64 -2.07 -12.47
N LEU A 89 10.63 -1.81 -11.64
CA LEU A 89 9.89 -2.83 -10.90
C LEU A 89 8.68 -3.24 -11.72
N PHE A 90 8.40 -4.54 -11.75
CA PHE A 90 7.30 -5.10 -12.53
C PHE A 90 6.57 -6.16 -11.75
N GLY A 91 5.24 -6.07 -11.74
CA GLY A 91 4.38 -7.08 -11.13
C GLY A 91 2.96 -6.55 -10.90
N LYS A 92 2.01 -7.48 -10.82
CA LYS A 92 0.62 -7.21 -10.42
C LYS A 92 0.23 -7.93 -9.14
N GLN A 93 1.13 -8.72 -8.56
CA GLN A 93 0.97 -9.38 -7.27
C GLN A 93 2.26 -9.15 -6.46
N VAL A 94 2.26 -8.10 -5.64
CA VAL A 94 3.48 -7.55 -5.04
C VAL A 94 3.21 -6.97 -3.66
N GLU A 95 4.27 -6.91 -2.86
CA GLU A 95 4.36 -6.14 -1.62
C GLU A 95 5.46 -5.09 -1.78
N LEU A 96 5.16 -3.86 -1.37
CA LEU A 96 6.12 -2.75 -1.30
C LEU A 96 6.16 -2.24 0.13
N LYS A 97 7.34 -2.15 0.73
CA LYS A 97 7.54 -1.45 1.98
C LYS A 97 8.49 -0.28 1.74
N ALA A 98 7.92 0.91 1.70
CA ALA A 98 8.61 2.13 1.36
C ALA A 98 8.65 3.06 2.54
N ARG A 99 9.82 3.66 2.78
CA ARG A 99 10.01 4.62 3.85
C ARG A 99 10.73 5.85 3.32
N PHE A 100 10.13 7.00 3.62
CA PHE A 100 10.53 8.32 3.17
C PHE A 100 10.90 9.17 4.40
N ALA A 101 12.16 9.15 4.81
CA ALA A 101 12.70 10.07 5.82
C ALA A 101 13.16 11.35 5.15
N LEU A 102 12.18 12.15 4.74
CA LEU A 102 12.40 13.40 4.05
C LEU A 102 12.26 14.56 5.03
N TYR A 103 13.15 15.53 4.94
CA TYR A 103 13.02 16.79 5.67
C TYR A 103 12.41 17.91 4.81
N GLN A 104 12.24 17.65 3.51
CA GLN A 104 11.49 18.48 2.57
C GLN A 104 10.92 17.61 1.45
N ALA A 105 9.65 17.82 1.08
CA ALA A 105 9.02 17.26 -0.12
C ALA A 105 7.71 18.00 -0.42
N GLU A 106 7.31 18.07 -1.69
CA GLU A 106 5.96 18.54 -2.08
C GLU A 106 4.98 17.38 -2.08
N SER A 107 5.33 16.31 -2.79
CA SER A 107 4.57 15.07 -2.85
C SER A 107 5.48 13.88 -3.13
N LEU A 108 4.98 12.67 -2.87
CA LEU A 108 5.70 11.43 -3.15
C LEU A 108 4.74 10.28 -3.42
N GLY A 109 5.25 9.17 -3.92
CA GLY A 109 4.53 7.91 -3.96
C GLY A 109 4.97 7.02 -5.10
N PHE A 110 4.01 6.39 -5.76
CA PHE A 110 4.21 5.40 -6.82
C PHE A 110 3.34 5.69 -8.03
N LYS A 111 3.95 5.56 -9.21
CA LYS A 111 3.25 5.45 -10.49
C LYS A 111 3.11 3.96 -10.82
N LEU A 112 1.90 3.51 -11.11
CA LEU A 112 1.63 2.23 -11.75
C LEU A 112 1.33 2.50 -13.22
N ILE A 113 2.14 1.94 -14.12
CA ILE A 113 2.13 2.28 -15.54
C ILE A 113 1.74 1.04 -16.32
N ASP A 114 0.62 1.11 -17.01
CA ASP A 114 0.12 0.09 -17.93
C ASP A 114 0.20 0.58 -19.39
N ASP A 115 -0.47 -0.09 -20.33
CA ASP A 115 -0.42 0.25 -21.75
C ASP A 115 -1.26 1.48 -22.12
N GLU A 116 -2.19 1.89 -21.25
CA GLU A 116 -3.10 3.02 -21.49
C GLU A 116 -2.69 4.28 -20.70
N GLY A 117 -1.90 4.16 -19.63
CA GLY A 117 -1.34 5.31 -18.94
C GLY A 117 -0.78 5.05 -17.55
N GLU A 118 -0.75 6.12 -16.75
CA GLU A 118 -0.25 6.12 -15.38
C GLU A 118 -1.40 6.20 -14.37
N HIS A 119 -1.32 5.39 -13.32
CA HIS A 119 -2.21 5.39 -12.17
C HIS A 119 -1.40 5.73 -10.92
N LEU A 120 -1.83 6.72 -10.15
CA LEU A 120 -1.04 7.28 -9.04
C LEU A 120 -1.48 6.76 -7.67
N ILE A 121 -0.50 6.41 -6.84
CA ILE A 121 -0.62 6.35 -5.39
C ILE A 121 0.29 7.45 -4.87
N SER A 122 -0.26 8.52 -4.29
CA SER A 122 0.53 9.70 -3.94
C SER A 122 0.09 10.37 -2.66
N PHE A 123 1.05 10.84 -1.87
CA PHE A 123 0.81 11.68 -0.71
C PHE A 123 1.30 13.11 -0.97
N ASP A 124 0.45 14.10 -0.68
CA ASP A 124 0.76 15.52 -0.76
C ASP A 124 0.95 16.09 0.65
N PHE A 125 2.14 16.66 0.93
CA PHE A 125 2.49 17.14 2.27
C PHE A 125 1.77 18.44 2.65
N GLY A 126 1.42 19.28 1.67
CA GLY A 126 0.77 20.57 1.92
C GLY A 126 -0.69 20.43 2.35
N THR A 127 -1.39 19.46 1.77
CA THR A 127 -2.80 19.17 2.03
C THR A 127 -3.01 17.97 2.96
N GLN A 128 -1.95 17.20 3.22
CA GLN A 128 -1.97 15.92 3.96
C GLN A 128 -2.97 14.93 3.36
N THR A 129 -3.05 14.90 2.03
CA THR A 129 -4.00 14.09 1.29
C THR A 129 -3.28 12.93 0.63
N LEU A 130 -3.77 11.71 0.86
CA LEU A 130 -3.44 10.54 0.08
C LEU A 130 -4.40 10.46 -1.11
N GLN A 131 -3.86 10.31 -2.32
CA GLN A 131 -4.57 9.95 -3.52
C GLN A 131 -4.21 8.52 -3.90
N VAL A 132 -5.24 7.70 -4.14
CA VAL A 132 -5.09 6.35 -4.71
C VAL A 132 -6.01 6.30 -5.92
N PHE A 133 -5.40 6.34 -7.10
CA PHE A 133 -6.07 6.47 -8.39
C PHE A 133 -6.94 7.73 -8.48
N GLN A 134 -8.25 7.57 -8.60
CA GLN A 134 -9.22 8.67 -8.67
C GLN A 134 -9.74 9.08 -7.29
N GLU A 135 -9.45 8.29 -6.25
CA GLU A 135 -9.94 8.54 -4.90
C GLU A 135 -8.92 9.34 -4.08
N ARG A 136 -9.42 10.13 -3.12
CA ARG A 136 -8.62 11.00 -2.26
C ARG A 136 -9.16 10.98 -0.85
N ALA A 137 -8.26 10.95 0.13
CA ALA A 137 -8.59 11.09 1.53
C ALA A 137 -7.56 11.94 2.26
N GLN A 138 -8.05 12.88 3.08
CA GLN A 138 -7.19 13.59 4.01
C GLN A 138 -6.88 12.68 5.20
N LEU A 139 -5.59 12.45 5.45
CA LEU A 139 -5.15 11.57 6.53
C LEU A 139 -5.38 12.23 7.89
N GLN A 140 -5.77 11.42 8.88
CA GLN A 140 -6.16 11.89 10.22
C GLN A 140 -4.98 11.87 11.21
N PHE A 141 -4.01 10.97 11.03
CA PHE A 141 -2.99 10.64 12.02
C PHE A 141 -1.55 10.70 11.46
N VAL A 142 -1.40 11.21 10.24
CA VAL A 142 -0.08 11.47 9.66
C VAL A 142 0.57 12.67 10.35
N ASN A 143 1.85 12.56 10.67
CA ASN A 143 2.65 13.67 11.16
C ASN A 143 3.74 13.95 10.11
N VAL A 144 3.72 15.13 9.49
CA VAL A 144 4.70 15.47 8.44
C VAL A 144 6.12 15.68 8.97
N ALA A 145 6.33 15.68 10.29
CA ALA A 145 7.65 15.74 10.92
C ALA A 145 8.26 14.35 11.18
N GLU A 146 7.49 13.26 11.03
CA GLU A 146 8.03 11.90 11.07
C GLU A 146 8.20 11.35 9.64
N PRO A 147 9.07 10.34 9.47
CA PRO A 147 9.15 9.59 8.23
C PRO A 147 7.78 9.04 7.81
N LEU A 148 7.47 9.15 6.51
CA LEU A 148 6.28 8.53 5.95
C LEU A 148 6.63 7.10 5.53
N GLU A 149 5.86 6.14 5.99
CA GLU A 149 5.94 4.72 5.65
C GLU A 149 4.67 4.32 4.91
N LEU A 150 4.86 3.80 3.69
CA LEU A 150 3.81 3.20 2.89
C LEU A 150 4.10 1.71 2.77
N HIS A 151 3.23 0.89 3.33
CA HIS A 151 3.26 -0.57 3.15
C HIS A 151 2.11 -0.94 2.24
N ILE A 152 2.42 -1.28 1.00
CA ILE A 152 1.45 -1.46 -0.09
C ILE A 152 1.42 -2.93 -0.48
N PHE A 153 0.23 -3.50 -0.55
CA PHE A 153 -0.03 -4.78 -1.20
C PHE A 153 -0.86 -4.53 -2.44
N MET A 154 -0.48 -5.17 -3.54
CA MET A 154 -1.27 -5.21 -4.75
C MET A 154 -1.47 -6.66 -5.15
N ASP A 155 -2.72 -7.04 -5.40
CA ASP A 155 -3.10 -8.35 -5.93
C ASP A 155 -4.07 -8.18 -7.09
N HIS A 156 -3.52 -8.28 -8.30
CA HIS A 156 -4.16 -8.04 -9.59
C HIS A 156 -4.86 -6.67 -9.69
N SER A 157 -6.10 -6.58 -9.22
CA SER A 157 -6.96 -5.40 -9.29
C SER A 157 -7.15 -4.70 -7.95
N VAL A 158 -6.73 -5.30 -6.84
CA VAL A 158 -6.89 -4.74 -5.49
C VAL A 158 -5.57 -4.16 -5.02
N ILE A 159 -5.63 -2.97 -4.42
CA ILE A 159 -4.51 -2.35 -3.73
C ILE A 159 -4.93 -2.00 -2.31
N GLU A 160 -4.12 -2.40 -1.34
CA GLU A 160 -4.23 -2.01 0.06
C GLU A 160 -2.96 -1.26 0.48
N VAL A 161 -3.12 -0.02 0.91
CA VAL A 161 -2.05 0.86 1.38
C VAL A 161 -2.20 1.04 2.88
N PHE A 162 -1.19 0.68 3.65
CA PHE A 162 -1.08 0.97 5.09
C PHE A 162 -0.10 2.12 5.28
N ILE A 163 -0.51 3.14 6.03
CA ILE A 163 0.20 4.41 6.19
C ILE A 163 0.60 4.56 7.65
N ASN A 164 1.91 4.63 7.91
CA ASN A 164 2.52 4.77 9.24
C ASN A 164 1.93 3.80 10.28
N GLU A 165 1.44 2.64 9.85
CA GLU A 165 0.77 1.64 10.69
C GLU A 165 -0.46 2.18 11.45
N ARG A 166 -1.04 3.31 11.04
CA ARG A 166 -2.16 3.98 11.74
C ARG A 166 -3.42 4.10 10.89
N GLU A 167 -3.24 4.16 9.59
CA GLU A 167 -4.31 4.38 8.62
C GLU A 167 -4.18 3.39 7.46
N ALA A 168 -5.30 3.08 6.80
CA ALA A 168 -5.31 2.21 5.63
C ALA A 168 -6.17 2.80 4.51
N PHE A 169 -5.90 2.38 3.29
CA PHE A 169 -6.66 2.74 2.10
C PHE A 169 -6.75 1.54 1.17
N THR A 170 -7.97 1.08 0.89
CA THR A 170 -8.22 0.00 -0.08
C THR A 170 -8.87 0.55 -1.34
N ALA A 171 -8.22 0.33 -2.49
CA ALA A 171 -8.73 0.73 -3.80
C ALA A 171 -8.79 -0.46 -4.75
N VAL A 172 -9.63 -0.33 -5.78
CA VAL A 172 -9.71 -1.29 -6.89
C VAL A 172 -9.44 -0.58 -8.20
N PHE A 173 -8.63 -1.17 -9.07
CA PHE A 173 -8.40 -0.73 -10.44
C PHE A 173 -8.26 -1.92 -11.40
N THR A 174 -8.28 -1.66 -12.69
CA THR A 174 -8.09 -2.72 -13.70
C THR A 174 -6.93 -2.34 -14.61
N PRO A 175 -5.74 -2.92 -14.40
CA PRO A 175 -4.60 -2.70 -15.29
C PRO A 175 -4.96 -3.04 -16.74
N LYS A 176 -4.56 -2.17 -17.67
CA LYS A 176 -4.73 -2.37 -19.11
C LYS A 176 -3.42 -2.86 -19.71
N LEU A 177 -3.28 -4.18 -19.85
CA LEU A 177 -2.05 -4.82 -20.29
C LEU A 177 -2.32 -5.78 -21.45
N ALA A 178 -1.51 -5.69 -22.50
CA ALA A 178 -1.35 -6.73 -23.50
C ALA A 178 -0.75 -7.99 -22.84
N GLU A 179 -1.00 -9.17 -23.43
CA GLU A 179 -0.66 -10.46 -22.82
C GLU A 179 0.82 -10.62 -22.41
N THR A 180 1.74 -9.93 -23.09
CA THR A 180 3.19 -10.03 -22.86
C THR A 180 3.75 -8.91 -21.98
N HIS A 181 2.93 -7.93 -21.62
CA HIS A 181 3.35 -6.76 -20.86
C HIS A 181 3.10 -6.96 -19.36
N ALA A 182 3.89 -6.24 -18.56
CA ALA A 182 3.77 -6.24 -17.11
C ALA A 182 3.56 -4.81 -16.62
N LEU A 183 2.71 -4.68 -15.60
CA LEU A 183 2.52 -3.41 -14.91
C LEU A 183 3.86 -2.94 -14.35
N LYS A 184 4.31 -1.76 -14.78
CA LYS A 184 5.52 -1.12 -14.26
C LYS A 184 5.16 -0.33 -13.01
N ILE A 185 6.03 -0.39 -12.00
CA ILE A 185 5.88 0.35 -10.76
C ILE A 185 7.10 1.25 -10.60
N SER A 186 6.87 2.54 -10.41
CA SER A 186 7.95 3.53 -10.31
C SER A 186 7.73 4.45 -9.11
N PRO A 187 8.64 4.48 -8.13
CA PRO A 187 8.59 5.49 -7.09
C PRO A 187 8.90 6.89 -7.66
N PHE A 188 8.28 7.90 -7.09
CA PHE A 188 8.53 9.30 -7.41
C PHE A 188 8.52 10.14 -6.13
N ILE A 189 9.32 11.20 -6.10
CA ILE A 189 9.40 12.12 -4.96
C ILE A 189 9.61 13.53 -5.50
N LEU A 190 8.56 14.35 -5.53
CA LEU A 190 8.62 15.70 -6.07
C LEU A 190 9.25 16.66 -5.06
N ARG A 191 10.34 17.32 -5.47
CA ARG A 191 11.07 18.31 -4.66
C ARG A 191 11.51 17.77 -3.29
N GLY A 192 11.87 16.49 -3.26
CA GLY A 192 12.29 15.77 -2.05
C GLY A 192 13.76 15.97 -1.66
N GLN A 193 14.01 16.02 -0.36
CA GLN A 193 15.35 15.91 0.23
C GLN A 193 15.34 14.98 1.45
N GLY A 194 16.32 14.08 1.51
CA GLY A 194 16.50 13.12 2.59
C GLY A 194 16.63 11.68 2.09
N GLN A 195 16.27 10.73 2.94
CA GLN A 195 16.51 9.31 2.69
C GLN A 195 15.24 8.61 2.20
N PHE A 196 15.39 7.83 1.14
CA PHE A 196 14.35 6.93 0.63
C PHE A 196 14.86 5.48 0.66
N THR A 197 14.04 4.60 1.20
CA THR A 197 14.25 3.15 1.20
C THR A 197 13.01 2.45 0.66
N LEU A 198 13.21 1.40 -0.13
CA LEU A 198 12.15 0.57 -0.70
C LEU A 198 12.59 -0.88 -0.69
N ASP A 199 11.78 -1.70 -0.04
CA ASP A 199 11.75 -3.13 -0.27
C ASP A 199 10.57 -3.50 -1.18
N PHE A 200 10.85 -4.35 -2.16
CA PHE A 200 9.87 -4.83 -3.13
C PHE A 200 9.93 -6.35 -3.16
N TRP A 201 8.79 -7.00 -2.97
CA TRP A 201 8.63 -8.43 -3.14
C TRP A 201 7.60 -8.72 -4.23
N ARG A 202 7.91 -9.65 -5.12
CA ARG A 202 6.87 -10.39 -5.83
C ARG A 202 6.28 -11.41 -4.87
N LEU A 203 4.96 -11.46 -4.80
CA LEU A 203 4.29 -12.42 -3.94
C LEU A 203 4.03 -13.72 -4.71
N GLU A 204 3.96 -14.81 -3.97
CA GLU A 204 3.51 -16.12 -4.42
C GLU A 204 2.01 -16.29 -4.13
N ASP A 205 1.37 -17.19 -4.87
CA ASP A 205 -0.04 -17.49 -4.67
C ASP A 205 -0.30 -18.04 -3.25
N ALA A 206 -1.34 -17.53 -2.61
CA ALA A 206 -1.80 -18.11 -1.36
C ALA A 206 -2.27 -19.56 -1.62
N PRO A 207 -1.87 -20.53 -0.79
CA PRO A 207 -2.31 -21.90 -0.97
C PRO A 207 -3.84 -21.99 -0.85
N VAL A 208 -4.49 -22.45 -1.92
CA VAL A 208 -5.95 -22.67 -1.92
C VAL A 208 -6.24 -23.85 -1.00
N ALA A 209 -7.03 -23.60 0.05
CA ALA A 209 -7.48 -24.64 0.97
C ALA A 209 -8.18 -25.76 0.19
N GLY A 210 -7.53 -26.94 0.11
CA GLY A 210 -8.05 -28.12 -0.60
C GLY A 210 -7.18 -28.64 -1.75
N SER A 211 -6.03 -28.03 -2.05
CA SER A 211 -5.01 -28.65 -2.92
C SER A 211 -4.06 -29.51 -2.08
N VAL A 212 -4.34 -30.82 -2.06
CA VAL A 212 -3.46 -31.88 -1.55
C VAL A 212 -2.97 -32.70 -2.74
#